data_AF-A0A3D5XQ00-F1
#
_entry.id   AF-A0A3D5XQ00-F1
#
_cell.length_a   1.000
_cell.length_b   1.000
_cell.length_c   1.000
_cell.angle_alpha   90.00
_cell.angle_beta   90.00
_cell.angle_gamma   90.00
#
_symmetry.space_group_name_H-M   'P 1'
#
loop_
_entity.id
_entity.type
_entity.pdbx_description
1 polymer ?
#
loop_
_entity_poly.entity_id
_entity_poly.type
_entity_poly.pdbx_seq_one_letter_code
_entity_poly.pdbx_strand_id
1 'polypeptide(L)'
;MDRQKLHLITLKGYRDIFSSTLSDVNSKAVIFNPDSDDYYCYDNKLYYKQKALSVDEVMDLATDPNVNKFIEDQLLLYGLFSFLYVKEDLRNNIEFKVSLNGLSKYLDVSIGVNGYDLRGKISKFTKMYGVIDNIGVFPLMEIQEQLDTLIIRSEYLHRVSNLILNEAFNKYGERAKYLNTQVFTDILSERNKSAALIAIELVSLIARSKRNTAHISLKTLITRVPRLTAIILSDNDTSYKNKQLNRAFQPVIEILKRRSTIFEDLIDLRIQFPKIKFSNLDAVIQISYKAFSKNKLRRE
;
A
#
# COMPACT_ATOMS: atom_id res chain seq x y z
N MET A 1 -1.73 3.30 -26.27
CA MET A 1 -2.37 3.93 -25.10
C MET A 1 -1.37 3.85 -23.96
N ASP A 2 -0.96 4.96 -23.37
CA ASP A 2 0.01 4.94 -22.27
C ASP A 2 -0.61 4.30 -21.03
N ARG A 3 0.08 3.32 -20.45
CA ARG A 3 -0.36 2.62 -19.25
C ARG A 3 -0.33 3.57 -18.06
N GLN A 4 -1.41 3.60 -17.29
CA GLN A 4 -1.48 4.39 -16.06
C GLN A 4 -0.51 3.81 -15.01
N LYS A 5 -0.04 4.67 -14.10
CA LYS A 5 1.00 4.34 -13.12
C LYS A 5 0.52 4.56 -11.70
N LEU A 6 0.90 3.67 -10.79
CA LEU A 6 0.74 3.88 -9.36
C LEU A 6 1.71 4.95 -8.87
N HIS A 7 1.29 5.72 -7.88
CA HIS A 7 2.10 6.71 -7.18
C HIS A 7 2.45 6.14 -5.81
N LEU A 8 3.60 5.48 -5.73
CA LEU A 8 4.05 4.78 -4.52
C LEU A 8 4.87 5.73 -3.64
N ILE A 9 4.49 5.88 -2.37
CA ILE A 9 5.24 6.70 -1.42
C ILE A 9 6.61 6.08 -1.12
N THR A 10 7.68 6.88 -1.21
CA THR A 10 9.05 6.43 -0.94
C THR A 10 9.63 6.99 0.37
N LEU A 11 8.97 7.94 1.04
CA LEU A 11 9.45 8.43 2.33
C LEU A 11 9.36 7.35 3.41
N LYS A 12 10.46 7.13 4.14
CA LYS A 12 10.60 6.05 5.12
C LYS A 12 9.51 6.09 6.21
N GLY A 13 9.20 7.27 6.74
CA GLY A 13 8.21 7.46 7.80
C GLY A 13 6.77 7.23 7.37
N TYR A 14 6.48 7.13 6.08
CA TYR A 14 5.10 6.96 5.57
C TYR A 14 4.94 5.63 4.82
N ARG A 15 5.70 4.62 5.25
CA ARG A 15 5.69 3.31 4.60
C ARG A 15 4.38 2.57 4.82
N ASP A 16 3.78 2.76 5.99
CA ASP A 16 2.65 1.94 6.44
C ASP A 16 1.31 2.66 6.27
N ILE A 17 1.27 3.76 5.51
CA ILE A 17 0.05 4.58 5.32
C ILE A 17 -1.14 3.84 4.67
N PHE A 18 -0.87 2.72 4.01
CA PHE A 18 -1.87 1.84 3.41
C PHE A 18 -1.89 0.45 4.06
N SER A 19 -1.22 0.28 5.20
CA SER A 19 -1.10 -0.99 5.90
C SER A 19 -1.77 -0.94 7.25
N SER A 20 -2.31 -2.08 7.69
CA SER A 20 -2.74 -2.30 9.08
C SER A 20 -1.67 -3.00 9.92
N THR A 21 -0.40 -2.90 9.52
CA THR A 21 0.71 -3.46 10.27
C THR A 21 1.83 -2.44 10.33
N LEU A 22 2.24 -2.07 11.55
CA LEU A 22 3.43 -1.25 11.74
C LEU A 22 4.69 -2.06 11.46
N SER A 23 5.49 -1.54 10.55
CA SER A 23 6.67 -2.23 10.05
C SER A 23 7.99 -1.58 10.51
N ASP A 24 7.90 -0.38 11.06
CA ASP A 24 8.97 0.41 11.66
C ASP A 24 8.36 1.20 12.83
N VAL A 25 9.05 1.26 13.95
CA VAL A 25 8.67 2.08 15.12
C VAL A 25 8.58 3.58 14.79
N ASN A 26 9.20 4.00 13.69
CA ASN A 26 9.17 5.39 13.22
C ASN A 26 8.11 5.64 12.12
N SER A 27 7.16 4.72 11.92
CA SER A 27 6.05 5.00 11.00
C SER A 27 5.16 6.09 11.59
N LYS A 28 4.91 7.12 10.80
CA LYS A 28 4.13 8.31 11.16
C LYS A 28 2.65 8.18 10.85
N ALA A 29 2.27 7.13 10.13
CA ALA A 29 0.88 6.86 9.82
C ALA A 29 0.66 5.38 9.48
N VAL A 30 -0.54 4.91 9.80
CA VAL A 30 -1.00 3.54 9.66
C VAL A 30 -2.52 3.51 9.53
N ILE A 31 -3.06 2.40 9.05
CA ILE A 31 -4.50 2.15 9.06
C ILE A 31 -4.87 1.26 10.25
N PHE A 32 -5.86 1.70 11.01
CA PHE A 32 -6.53 0.91 12.03
C PHE A 32 -7.86 0.37 11.48
N ASN A 33 -7.99 -0.95 11.45
CA ASN A 33 -9.10 -1.72 10.91
C ASN A 33 -9.65 -2.63 12.02
N PRO A 34 -10.45 -2.09 12.96
CA PRO A 34 -10.93 -2.84 14.11
C PRO A 34 -11.94 -3.92 13.74
N ASP A 35 -12.01 -4.97 14.56
CA ASP A 35 -13.02 -6.04 14.46
C ASP A 35 -14.35 -5.74 15.15
N SER A 36 -14.55 -4.51 15.62
CA SER A 36 -15.67 -4.15 16.49
C SER A 36 -16.31 -2.86 16.01
N ASP A 37 -17.64 -2.88 15.92
CA ASP A 37 -18.44 -1.69 15.61
C ASP A 37 -18.59 -0.74 16.83
N ASP A 38 -18.00 -1.08 18.00
CA ASP A 38 -17.94 -0.20 19.18
C ASP A 38 -16.94 0.96 19.01
N TYR A 39 -16.11 0.90 17.96
CA TYR A 39 -15.20 1.96 17.59
C TYR A 39 -15.91 3.00 16.73
N TYR A 40 -15.73 4.27 17.06
CA TYR A 40 -16.18 5.37 16.21
C TYR A 40 -15.24 6.57 16.30
N CYS A 41 -15.14 7.34 15.22
CA CYS A 41 -14.30 8.52 15.15
C CYS A 41 -15.16 9.78 15.27
N TYR A 42 -14.77 10.69 16.15
CA TYR A 42 -15.40 12.00 16.31
C TYR A 42 -14.35 13.03 16.74
N ASP A 43 -14.38 14.21 16.14
CA ASP A 43 -13.43 15.30 16.45
C ASP A 43 -11.96 14.85 16.46
N ASN A 44 -11.57 14.12 15.40
CA ASN A 44 -10.22 13.57 15.19
C ASN A 44 -9.71 12.62 16.30
N LYS A 45 -10.63 12.07 17.11
CA LYS A 45 -10.35 11.11 18.16
C LYS A 45 -11.13 9.83 17.92
N LEU A 46 -10.49 8.71 18.21
CA LEU A 46 -11.14 7.42 18.23
C LEU A 46 -11.74 7.18 19.61
N TYR A 47 -12.97 6.70 19.64
CA TYR A 47 -13.64 6.28 20.86
C TYR A 47 -13.87 4.77 20.81
N TYR A 48 -13.72 4.11 21.95
CA TYR A 48 -14.13 2.72 22.15
C TYR A 48 -15.08 2.67 23.34
N LYS A 49 -16.32 2.25 23.12
CA LYS A 49 -17.35 2.20 24.18
C LYS A 49 -17.46 3.52 24.96
N GLN A 50 -17.54 4.63 24.23
CA GLN A 50 -17.61 6.02 24.74
C GLN A 50 -16.35 6.54 25.44
N LYS A 51 -15.29 5.74 25.59
CA LYS A 51 -13.99 6.21 26.10
C LYS A 51 -13.14 6.71 24.93
N ALA A 52 -12.72 7.97 24.99
CA ALA A 52 -11.73 8.51 24.05
C ALA A 52 -10.38 7.82 24.24
N LEU A 53 -9.75 7.43 23.14
CA LEU A 53 -8.41 6.88 23.11
C LEU A 53 -7.42 7.96 22.67
N SER A 54 -6.22 7.95 23.25
CA SER A 54 -5.10 8.76 22.77
C SER A 54 -4.59 8.21 21.43
N VAL A 55 -3.87 9.04 20.66
CA VAL A 55 -3.26 8.58 19.40
C VAL A 55 -2.27 7.44 19.67
N ASP A 56 -1.49 7.53 20.74
CA ASP A 56 -0.54 6.48 21.14
C ASP A 56 -1.24 5.16 21.48
N GLU A 57 -2.36 5.20 22.23
CA GLU A 57 -3.18 4.01 22.51
C GLU A 57 -3.67 3.36 21.21
N VAL A 58 -4.10 4.16 20.22
CA VAL A 58 -4.55 3.63 18.92
C VAL A 58 -3.39 3.08 18.10
N MET A 59 -2.22 3.71 18.14
CA MET A 59 -1.01 3.20 17.48
C MET A 59 -0.56 1.87 18.07
N ASP A 60 -0.64 1.71 19.40
CA ASP A 60 -0.38 0.44 20.08
C ASP A 60 -1.39 -0.63 19.66
N LEU A 61 -2.69 -0.30 19.65
CA LEU A 61 -3.73 -1.21 19.17
C LEU A 61 -3.55 -1.58 17.69
N ALA A 62 -3.00 -0.68 16.87
CA ALA A 62 -2.70 -0.97 15.47
C ALA A 62 -1.60 -2.02 15.29
N THR A 63 -0.82 -2.34 16.34
CA THR A 63 0.16 -3.44 16.33
C THR A 63 -0.42 -4.79 16.72
N ASP A 64 -1.59 -4.83 17.37
CA ASP A 64 -2.19 -6.07 17.85
C ASP A 64 -3.04 -6.73 16.76
N PRO A 65 -2.64 -7.88 16.20
CA PRO A 65 -3.40 -8.57 15.15
C PRO A 65 -4.73 -9.14 15.63
N ASN A 66 -4.97 -9.23 16.94
CA ASN A 66 -6.27 -9.64 17.48
C ASN A 66 -7.30 -8.52 17.39
N VAL A 67 -6.85 -7.26 17.46
CA VAL A 67 -7.69 -6.06 17.39
C VAL A 67 -7.70 -5.47 15.98
N ASN A 68 -6.53 -5.27 15.38
CA ASN A 68 -6.35 -4.64 14.08
C ASN A 68 -6.27 -5.68 12.97
N LYS A 69 -7.35 -5.82 12.20
CA LYS A 69 -7.43 -6.82 11.14
C LYS A 69 -6.63 -6.43 9.91
N PHE A 70 -6.15 -7.46 9.23
CA PHE A 70 -5.51 -7.37 7.92
C PHE A 70 -6.45 -6.78 6.86
N ILE A 71 -5.95 -5.81 6.08
CA ILE A 71 -6.71 -5.20 4.97
C ILE A 71 -6.64 -6.12 3.75
N GLU A 72 -7.72 -6.86 3.48
CA GLU A 72 -7.77 -7.80 2.35
C GLU A 72 -7.51 -7.12 0.99
N ASP A 73 -8.09 -5.94 0.81
CA ASP A 73 -8.09 -5.18 -0.44
C ASP A 73 -7.00 -4.09 -0.44
N GLN A 74 -5.87 -4.29 0.27
CA GLN A 74 -4.78 -3.31 0.37
C GLN A 74 -4.27 -2.83 -1.00
N LEU A 75 -4.24 -3.71 -2.01
CA LEU A 75 -3.82 -3.35 -3.37
C LEU A 75 -4.73 -2.27 -3.99
N LEU A 76 -6.03 -2.28 -3.65
CA LEU A 76 -6.99 -1.27 -4.09
C LEU A 76 -6.71 0.10 -3.45
N LEU A 77 -6.22 0.16 -2.20
CA LEU A 77 -5.84 1.42 -1.57
C LEU A 77 -4.71 2.13 -2.32
N TYR A 78 -3.68 1.41 -2.77
CA TYR A 78 -2.64 1.99 -3.63
C TYR A 78 -3.23 2.57 -4.93
N GLY A 79 -4.18 1.86 -5.54
CA GLY A 79 -4.88 2.29 -6.74
C GLY A 79 -5.73 3.54 -6.51
N LEU A 80 -6.55 3.55 -5.46
CA LEU A 80 -7.39 4.68 -5.07
C LEU A 80 -6.57 5.92 -4.75
N PHE A 81 -5.52 5.78 -3.93
CA PHE A 81 -4.60 6.88 -3.65
C PHE A 81 -4.04 7.48 -4.94
N SER A 82 -3.54 6.63 -5.84
CA SER A 82 -2.96 7.08 -7.12
C SER A 82 -3.99 7.79 -7.99
N PHE A 83 -5.22 7.27 -8.04
CA PHE A 83 -6.32 7.89 -8.76
C PHE A 83 -6.65 9.27 -8.21
N LEU A 84 -6.92 9.37 -6.90
CA LEU A 84 -7.27 10.63 -6.24
C LEU A 84 -6.15 11.66 -6.34
N TYR A 85 -4.89 11.23 -6.20
CA TYR A 85 -3.73 12.09 -6.32
C TYR A 85 -3.59 12.69 -7.74
N VAL A 86 -3.84 11.90 -8.78
CA VAL A 86 -3.60 12.32 -10.18
C VAL A 86 -4.81 12.99 -10.82
N LYS A 87 -6.02 12.51 -10.50
CA LYS A 87 -7.25 12.90 -11.20
C LYS A 87 -8.09 13.90 -10.42
N GLU A 88 -8.00 13.89 -9.10
CA GLU A 88 -8.94 14.63 -8.23
C GLU A 88 -8.24 15.65 -7.31
N ASP A 89 -6.93 15.84 -7.48
CA ASP A 89 -6.09 16.77 -6.72
C ASP A 89 -6.22 16.61 -5.19
N LEU A 90 -5.94 15.40 -4.71
CA LEU A 90 -5.93 15.00 -3.29
C LEU A 90 -5.23 15.99 -2.34
N ARG A 91 -4.30 16.80 -2.83
CA ARG A 91 -3.55 17.77 -2.00
C ARG A 91 -4.37 18.98 -1.61
N ASN A 92 -5.36 19.35 -2.42
CA ASN A 92 -6.17 20.55 -2.22
C ASN A 92 -7.62 20.24 -1.85
N ASN A 93 -8.06 19.00 -2.06
CA ASN A 93 -9.43 18.58 -1.79
C ASN A 93 -9.47 17.42 -0.79
N ILE A 94 -10.57 17.32 -0.06
CA ILE A 94 -10.90 16.18 0.80
C ILE A 94 -12.09 15.37 0.29
N GLU A 95 -12.88 15.93 -0.62
CA GLU A 95 -14.08 15.33 -1.21
C GLU A 95 -13.92 15.23 -2.72
N PHE A 96 -14.30 14.08 -3.28
CA PHE A 96 -14.03 13.71 -4.67
C PHE A 96 -15.26 13.06 -5.29
N LYS A 97 -15.65 13.54 -6.48
CA LYS A 97 -16.77 13.00 -7.24
C LYS A 97 -16.26 12.00 -8.28
N VAL A 98 -16.27 10.72 -7.94
CA VAL A 98 -15.61 9.66 -8.71
C VAL A 98 -16.62 8.83 -9.49
N SER A 99 -16.53 8.83 -10.82
CA SER A 99 -17.27 7.87 -11.66
C SER A 99 -16.67 6.48 -11.53
N LEU A 100 -17.50 5.46 -11.31
CA LEU A 100 -17.05 4.06 -11.26
C LEU A 100 -16.40 3.60 -12.58
N ASN A 101 -16.90 4.07 -13.73
CA ASN A 101 -16.31 3.80 -15.04
C ASN A 101 -14.93 4.46 -15.20
N GLY A 102 -14.77 5.68 -14.70
CA GLY A 102 -13.50 6.39 -14.72
C GLY A 102 -12.45 5.69 -13.86
N LEU A 103 -12.85 5.28 -12.65
CA LEU A 103 -11.99 4.56 -11.73
C LEU A 103 -11.62 3.17 -12.26
N SER A 104 -12.58 2.40 -12.75
CA SER A 104 -12.32 1.05 -13.29
C SER A 104 -11.34 1.08 -14.47
N LYS A 105 -11.50 2.05 -15.38
CA LYS A 105 -10.59 2.28 -16.51
C LYS A 105 -9.19 2.67 -16.05
N TYR A 106 -9.06 3.50 -15.02
CA TYR A 106 -7.74 3.88 -14.48
C TYR A 106 -7.02 2.70 -13.84
N LEU A 107 -7.75 1.87 -13.09
CA LEU A 107 -7.23 0.69 -12.40
C LEU A 107 -7.05 -0.54 -13.33
N ASP A 108 -7.51 -0.45 -14.58
CA ASP A 108 -7.55 -1.54 -15.55
C ASP A 108 -8.26 -2.79 -15.00
N VAL A 109 -9.43 -2.58 -14.40
CA VAL A 109 -10.30 -3.65 -13.89
C VAL A 109 -11.63 -3.63 -14.60
N SER A 110 -12.13 -4.81 -15.00
CA SER A 110 -13.47 -4.93 -15.57
C SER A 110 -14.51 -4.87 -14.44
N ILE A 111 -15.58 -4.11 -14.65
CA ILE A 111 -16.74 -4.05 -13.74
C ILE A 111 -17.99 -4.62 -14.43
N GLY A 112 -18.96 -5.14 -13.66
CA GLY A 112 -20.18 -5.78 -14.17
C GLY A 112 -20.57 -7.03 -13.37
N VAL A 113 -21.57 -7.79 -13.83
CA VAL A 113 -22.16 -8.95 -13.10
C VAL A 113 -21.11 -10.00 -12.70
N ASN A 114 -20.12 -10.24 -13.55
CA ASN A 114 -18.99 -11.15 -13.29
C ASN A 114 -17.66 -10.38 -13.15
N GLY A 115 -17.73 -9.06 -13.00
CA GLY A 115 -16.58 -8.17 -12.93
C GLY A 115 -15.98 -8.10 -11.53
N TYR A 116 -14.92 -7.32 -11.41
CA TYR A 116 -14.37 -6.90 -10.14
C TYR A 116 -15.42 -6.10 -9.37
N ASP A 117 -15.81 -6.56 -8.18
CA ASP A 117 -16.71 -5.85 -7.27
C ASP A 117 -16.01 -4.62 -6.68
N LEU A 118 -15.85 -3.59 -7.51
CA LEU A 118 -15.16 -2.37 -7.13
C LEU A 118 -15.95 -1.64 -6.04
N ARG A 119 -17.27 -1.54 -6.19
CA ARG A 119 -18.14 -0.83 -5.24
C ARG A 119 -18.09 -1.48 -3.85
N GLY A 120 -18.37 -2.78 -3.75
CA GLY A 120 -18.38 -3.49 -2.48
C GLY A 120 -17.00 -3.55 -1.80
N LYS A 121 -15.91 -3.52 -2.56
CA LYS A 121 -14.55 -3.44 -1.99
C LYS A 121 -14.19 -2.06 -1.46
N ILE A 122 -14.58 -0.99 -2.16
CA ILE A 122 -14.34 0.39 -1.68
C ILE A 122 -15.19 0.64 -0.42
N SER A 123 -16.44 0.15 -0.37
CA SER A 123 -17.31 0.35 0.80
C SER A 123 -16.76 -0.28 2.09
N LYS A 124 -15.93 -1.34 2.01
CA LYS A 124 -15.23 -1.89 3.18
C LYS A 124 -14.32 -0.87 3.88
N PHE A 125 -13.79 0.11 3.15
CA PHE A 125 -12.88 1.11 3.72
C PHE A 125 -13.57 2.13 4.64
N THR A 126 -14.90 2.19 4.66
CA THR A 126 -15.66 3.10 5.55
C THR A 126 -15.60 2.72 7.02
N LYS A 127 -15.27 1.46 7.31
CA LYS A 127 -15.08 0.94 8.67
C LYS A 127 -13.65 1.08 9.21
N MET A 128 -12.76 1.67 8.40
CA MET A 128 -11.34 1.79 8.74
C MET A 128 -11.00 3.23 9.11
N TYR A 129 -9.96 3.37 9.92
CA TYR A 129 -9.45 4.66 10.37
C TYR A 129 -8.01 4.83 9.96
N GLY A 130 -7.65 6.00 9.47
CA GLY A 130 -6.27 6.39 9.31
C GLY A 130 -5.77 7.07 10.58
N VAL A 131 -4.65 6.59 11.10
CA VAL A 131 -4.00 7.12 12.29
C VAL A 131 -2.76 7.87 11.84
N ILE A 132 -2.63 9.13 12.27
CA ILE A 132 -1.45 9.96 12.00
C ILE A 132 -0.81 10.31 13.34
N ASP A 133 0.43 9.87 13.51
CA ASP A 133 1.23 10.09 14.70
C ASP A 133 1.28 11.58 15.07
N ASN A 134 1.10 11.87 16.37
CA ASN A 134 1.06 13.22 16.94
C ASN A 134 0.01 14.18 16.33
N ILE A 135 -0.93 13.69 15.51
CA ILE A 135 -1.92 14.53 14.82
C ILE A 135 -3.36 14.11 15.15
N GLY A 136 -3.69 12.84 14.98
CA GLY A 136 -5.06 12.38 15.25
C GLY A 136 -5.47 11.13 14.48
N VAL A 137 -6.71 10.74 14.69
CA VAL A 137 -7.37 9.63 14.00
C VAL A 137 -8.48 10.18 13.12
N PHE A 138 -8.57 9.68 11.89
CA PHE A 138 -9.53 10.15 10.89
C PHE A 138 -10.21 8.93 10.25
N PRO A 139 -11.48 9.02 9.82
CA PRO A 139 -12.03 8.02 8.93
C PRO A 139 -11.12 7.86 7.71
N LEU A 140 -10.82 6.60 7.33
CA LEU A 140 -10.02 6.34 6.14
C LEU A 140 -10.74 6.90 4.91
N MET A 141 -12.03 6.58 4.78
CA MET A 141 -12.93 7.11 3.76
C MET A 141 -14.36 7.18 4.27
N GLU A 142 -15.09 8.20 3.84
CA GLU A 142 -16.55 8.27 3.87
C GLU A 142 -17.05 8.19 2.44
N ILE A 143 -18.15 7.48 2.21
CA ILE A 143 -18.67 7.23 0.87
C ILE A 143 -20.17 7.51 0.85
N GLN A 144 -20.59 8.37 -0.07
CA GLN A 144 -21.98 8.55 -0.42
C GLN A 144 -22.19 8.08 -1.87
N GLU A 145 -23.17 7.21 -2.06
CA GLU A 145 -23.47 6.65 -3.37
C GLU A 145 -24.53 7.48 -4.10
N GLN A 146 -24.25 7.84 -5.35
CA GLN A 146 -25.18 8.54 -6.23
C GLN A 146 -25.12 7.93 -7.63
N LEU A 147 -26.04 7.01 -7.94
CA LEU A 147 -26.08 6.28 -9.23
C LEU A 147 -24.71 5.64 -9.56
N ASP A 148 -24.09 6.03 -10.67
CA ASP A 148 -22.77 5.55 -11.14
C ASP A 148 -21.58 6.36 -10.60
N THR A 149 -21.84 7.23 -9.62
CA THR A 149 -20.85 8.09 -8.99
C THR A 149 -20.73 7.78 -7.51
N LEU A 150 -19.50 7.78 -7.02
CA LEU A 150 -19.17 7.77 -5.60
C LEU A 150 -18.72 9.17 -5.21
N ILE A 151 -19.32 9.76 -4.18
CA ILE A 151 -18.74 10.89 -3.47
C ILE A 151 -17.86 10.28 -2.38
N ILE A 152 -16.55 10.36 -2.57
CA ILE A 152 -15.55 9.86 -1.64
C ILE A 152 -15.00 11.04 -0.87
N ARG A 153 -15.04 10.98 0.47
CA ARG A 153 -14.37 11.96 1.33
C ARG A 153 -13.27 11.26 2.13
N SER A 154 -12.05 11.81 2.12
CA SER A 154 -10.92 11.24 2.86
C SER A 154 -10.00 12.32 3.39
N GLU A 155 -10.22 12.70 4.65
CA GLU A 155 -9.36 13.64 5.36
C GLU A 155 -7.98 13.05 5.68
N TYR A 156 -7.93 11.75 5.99
CA TYR A 156 -6.68 11.02 6.22
C TYR A 156 -5.73 11.11 5.02
N LEU A 157 -6.18 10.71 3.82
CA LEU A 157 -5.34 10.68 2.63
C LEU A 157 -4.86 12.08 2.23
N HIS A 158 -5.73 13.09 2.37
CA HIS A 158 -5.38 14.48 2.15
C HIS A 158 -4.27 14.95 3.11
N ARG A 159 -4.46 14.75 4.42
CA ARG A 159 -3.49 15.17 5.45
C ARG A 159 -2.16 14.46 5.29
N VAL A 160 -2.15 13.14 5.14
CA VAL A 160 -0.92 12.36 4.92
C VAL A 160 -0.19 12.82 3.67
N SER A 161 -0.90 13.10 2.57
CA SER A 161 -0.28 13.60 1.34
C SER A 161 0.43 14.93 1.55
N ASN A 162 -0.18 15.86 2.28
CA ASN A 162 0.40 17.16 2.58
C ASN A 162 1.57 17.07 3.56
N LEU A 163 1.51 16.17 4.54
CA LEU A 163 2.64 15.89 5.45
C LEU A 163 3.84 15.30 4.70
N ILE A 164 3.60 14.34 3.80
CA ILE A 164 4.62 13.78 2.92
C ILE A 164 5.27 14.87 2.07
N LEU A 165 4.45 15.73 1.44
CA LEU A 165 4.93 16.82 0.60
C LEU A 165 5.80 17.79 1.40
N ASN A 166 5.33 18.24 2.57
CA ASN A 166 6.05 19.15 3.44
C ASN A 166 7.37 18.55 3.94
N GLU A 167 7.37 17.29 4.37
CA GLU A 167 8.58 16.61 4.81
C GLU A 167 9.58 16.44 3.66
N ALA A 168 9.08 16.08 2.46
CA ALA A 168 9.90 15.95 1.27
C ALA A 168 10.57 17.29 0.91
N PHE A 169 9.79 18.37 0.89
CA PHE A 169 10.26 19.72 0.60
C PHE A 169 11.29 20.19 1.65
N ASN A 170 11.00 20.03 2.93
CA ASN A 170 11.93 20.42 4.01
C ASN A 170 13.27 19.66 3.95
N LYS A 171 13.24 18.40 3.50
CA LYS A 171 14.43 17.54 3.46
C LYS A 171 15.23 17.65 2.18
N TYR A 172 14.59 17.91 1.05
CA TYR A 172 15.21 17.81 -0.28
C TYR A 172 14.92 19.01 -1.21
N GLY A 173 14.16 20.01 -0.75
CA GLY A 173 13.75 21.18 -1.53
C GLY A 173 12.78 20.87 -2.67
N GLU A 174 12.74 21.74 -3.68
CA GLU A 174 11.84 21.63 -4.84
C GLU A 174 12.07 20.36 -5.69
N ARG A 175 13.25 19.72 -5.58
CA ARG A 175 13.60 18.50 -6.30
C ARG A 175 13.25 17.21 -5.55
N ALA A 176 12.46 17.31 -4.48
CA ALA A 176 12.15 16.17 -3.63
C ALA A 176 11.37 15.08 -4.39
N LYS A 177 11.99 13.91 -4.54
CA LYS A 177 11.32 12.71 -5.07
C LYS A 177 10.80 11.87 -3.92
N TYR A 178 9.50 12.00 -3.64
CA TYR A 178 8.79 11.25 -2.59
C TYR A 178 7.77 10.24 -3.15
N LEU A 179 7.60 10.21 -4.47
CA LEU A 179 6.78 9.25 -5.21
C LEU A 179 7.61 8.45 -6.19
N ASN A 180 7.29 7.18 -6.33
CA ASN A 180 7.77 6.30 -7.39
C ASN A 180 6.61 5.91 -8.31
N THR A 181 6.84 6.00 -9.61
CA THR A 181 5.84 5.70 -10.66
C THR A 181 6.26 4.58 -11.60
N GLN A 182 7.09 3.65 -11.11
CA GLN A 182 7.60 2.55 -11.92
C GLN A 182 6.63 1.37 -12.00
N VAL A 183 5.57 1.33 -11.19
CA VAL A 183 4.55 0.27 -11.24
C VAL A 183 3.32 0.76 -12.01
N PHE A 184 2.79 -0.08 -12.90
CA PHE A 184 1.58 0.21 -13.66
C PHE A 184 0.32 -0.15 -12.85
N THR A 185 -0.78 0.58 -13.04
CA THR A 185 -2.04 0.36 -12.30
C THR A 185 -2.68 -0.99 -12.60
N ASP A 186 -2.46 -1.54 -13.79
CA ASP A 186 -2.97 -2.86 -14.19
C ASP A 186 -2.38 -4.02 -13.39
N ILE A 187 -1.42 -3.78 -12.49
CA ILE A 187 -1.05 -4.73 -11.45
C ILE A 187 -2.24 -5.08 -10.54
N LEU A 188 -3.25 -4.19 -10.42
CA LEU A 188 -4.49 -4.46 -9.71
C LEU A 188 -5.29 -5.60 -10.34
N SER A 189 -5.10 -5.90 -11.63
CA SER A 189 -5.77 -7.02 -12.32
C SER A 189 -5.18 -8.39 -11.99
N GLU A 190 -4.00 -8.45 -11.35
CA GLU A 190 -3.29 -9.71 -11.10
C GLU A 190 -4.11 -10.67 -10.22
N ARG A 191 -4.22 -11.94 -10.64
CA ARG A 191 -4.97 -12.95 -9.87
C ARG A 191 -4.34 -13.22 -8.51
N ASN A 192 -3.01 -13.24 -8.46
CA ASN A 192 -2.26 -13.44 -7.23
C ASN A 192 -1.95 -12.09 -6.55
N LYS A 193 -2.89 -11.63 -5.72
CA LYS A 193 -2.77 -10.34 -5.00
C LYS A 193 -1.56 -10.28 -4.07
N SER A 194 -1.18 -11.41 -3.45
CA SER A 194 0.03 -11.47 -2.61
C SER A 194 1.29 -11.24 -3.43
N ALA A 195 1.40 -11.84 -4.61
CA ALA A 195 2.54 -11.62 -5.50
C ALA A 195 2.61 -10.17 -6.02
N ALA A 196 1.46 -9.58 -6.34
CA ALA A 196 1.36 -8.17 -6.74
C ALA A 196 1.84 -7.22 -5.63
N LEU A 197 1.42 -7.45 -4.38
CA LEU A 197 1.90 -6.67 -3.22
C LEU A 197 3.39 -6.86 -2.98
N ILE A 198 3.91 -8.09 -3.09
CA ILE A 198 5.36 -8.35 -3.03
C ILE A 198 6.08 -7.53 -4.10
N ALA A 199 5.59 -7.52 -5.34
CA ALA A 199 6.19 -6.75 -6.42
C ALA A 199 6.22 -5.24 -6.10
N ILE A 200 5.12 -4.67 -5.59
CA ILE A 200 5.05 -3.26 -5.15
C ILE A 200 6.07 -2.96 -4.04
N GLU A 201 6.19 -3.84 -3.05
CA GLU A 201 7.16 -3.69 -1.95
C GLU A 201 8.61 -3.72 -2.44
N LEU A 202 8.93 -4.62 -3.39
CA LEU A 202 10.26 -4.70 -3.97
C LEU A 202 10.59 -3.46 -4.81
N VAL A 203 9.65 -2.95 -5.63
CA VAL A 203 9.87 -1.70 -6.37
C VAL A 203 10.06 -0.52 -5.41
N SER A 204 9.22 -0.43 -4.38
CA SER A 204 9.32 0.63 -3.36
C SER A 204 10.64 0.55 -2.60
N LEU A 205 11.13 -0.66 -2.31
CA LEU A 205 12.45 -0.87 -1.70
C LEU A 205 13.59 -0.37 -2.61
N ILE A 206 13.56 -0.73 -3.89
CA ILE A 206 14.56 -0.27 -4.87
C ILE A 206 14.55 1.26 -4.96
N ALA A 207 13.38 1.86 -5.10
CA ALA A 207 13.21 3.30 -5.22
C ALA A 207 13.78 4.10 -4.03
N ARG A 208 13.76 3.48 -2.84
CA ARG A 208 14.29 4.07 -1.61
C ARG A 208 15.77 3.81 -1.41
N SER A 209 16.31 2.80 -2.07
CA SER A 209 17.73 2.52 -1.95
C SER A 209 18.52 3.66 -2.57
N LYS A 210 19.38 4.27 -1.75
CA LYS A 210 20.36 5.26 -2.22
C LYS A 210 21.58 4.59 -2.87
N ARG A 211 21.61 3.26 -2.91
CA ARG A 211 22.71 2.45 -3.39
C ARG A 211 22.22 1.51 -4.47
N ASN A 212 23.15 1.07 -5.30
CA ASN A 212 22.97 0.03 -6.31
C ASN A 212 22.65 -1.37 -5.76
N THR A 213 22.42 -1.48 -4.45
CA THR A 213 22.03 -2.69 -3.75
C THR A 213 20.91 -2.39 -2.78
N ALA A 214 19.99 -3.33 -2.62
CA ALA A 214 18.93 -3.29 -1.62
C ALA A 214 18.68 -4.69 -1.08
N HIS A 215 18.16 -4.79 0.14
CA HIS A 215 17.88 -6.08 0.76
C HIS A 215 16.67 -5.99 1.69
N ILE A 216 15.98 -7.11 1.86
CA ILE A 216 14.85 -7.25 2.78
C ILE A 216 14.74 -8.70 3.24
N SER A 217 14.48 -8.93 4.54
CA SER A 217 14.22 -10.29 5.03
C SER A 217 12.86 -10.77 4.54
N LEU A 218 12.68 -12.10 4.42
CA LEU A 218 11.36 -12.68 4.11
C LEU A 218 10.35 -12.28 5.18
N LYS A 219 10.75 -12.31 6.46
CA LYS A 219 9.90 -11.92 7.60
C LYS A 219 9.31 -10.54 7.42
N THR A 220 10.14 -9.50 7.23
CA THR A 220 9.62 -8.13 7.11
C THR A 220 8.92 -7.85 5.78
N LEU A 221 9.17 -8.64 4.72
CA LEU A 221 8.37 -8.56 3.50
C LEU A 221 7.00 -9.20 3.68
N ILE A 222 6.94 -10.38 4.31
CA ILE A 222 5.70 -11.13 4.54
C ILE A 222 4.76 -10.35 5.46
N THR A 223 5.26 -9.73 6.53
CA THR A 223 4.42 -8.93 7.43
C THR A 223 3.70 -7.77 6.74
N ARG A 224 4.14 -7.36 5.55
CA ARG A 224 3.54 -6.29 4.73
C ARG A 224 2.50 -6.79 3.75
N VAL A 225 2.35 -8.10 3.65
CA VAL A 225 1.41 -8.74 2.72
C VAL A 225 0.33 -9.41 3.57
N PRO A 226 -0.85 -8.77 3.73
CA PRO A 226 -1.86 -9.14 4.74
C PRO A 226 -2.19 -10.64 4.74
N ARG A 227 -2.46 -11.20 3.56
CA ARG A 227 -2.75 -12.63 3.40
C ARG A 227 -1.60 -13.54 3.83
N LEU A 228 -0.35 -13.17 3.55
CA LEU A 228 0.80 -13.98 3.96
C LEU A 228 1.01 -13.88 5.47
N THR A 229 0.86 -12.69 6.06
CA THR A 229 0.90 -12.53 7.52
C THR A 229 -0.13 -13.42 8.20
N ALA A 230 -1.38 -13.41 7.73
CA ALA A 230 -2.44 -14.28 8.26
C ALA A 230 -2.08 -15.77 8.14
N ILE A 231 -1.49 -16.20 7.01
CA ILE A 231 -1.04 -17.59 6.83
C ILE A 231 0.07 -17.95 7.83
N ILE A 232 1.03 -17.05 8.06
CA ILE A 232 2.14 -17.28 9.00
C ILE A 232 1.64 -17.40 10.43
N LEU A 233 0.68 -16.56 10.83
CA LEU A 233 0.11 -16.52 12.18
C LEU A 233 -0.92 -17.64 12.44
N SER A 234 -1.49 -18.24 11.41
CA SER A 234 -2.46 -19.33 11.56
C SER A 234 -1.85 -20.63 12.12
N ASP A 235 -2.69 -21.50 12.68
CA ASP A 235 -2.33 -22.84 13.17
C ASP A 235 -2.10 -23.88 12.05
N ASN A 236 -2.09 -23.44 10.79
CA ASN A 236 -1.83 -24.33 9.66
C ASN A 236 -0.46 -25.01 9.77
N ASP A 237 -0.35 -26.22 9.22
CA ASP A 237 0.91 -26.95 9.22
C ASP A 237 2.01 -26.26 8.38
N THR A 238 3.26 -26.63 8.66
CA THR A 238 4.43 -26.06 7.97
C THR A 238 4.42 -26.34 6.46
N SER A 239 3.86 -27.47 6.01
CA SER A 239 3.78 -27.84 4.60
C SER A 239 2.85 -26.90 3.83
N TYR A 240 1.67 -26.64 4.40
CA TYR A 240 0.70 -25.67 3.89
C TYR A 240 1.29 -24.27 3.85
N LYS A 241 1.90 -23.80 4.94
CA LYS A 241 2.57 -22.48 5.00
C LYS A 241 3.61 -22.35 3.89
N ASN A 242 4.48 -23.35 3.73
CA ASN A 242 5.48 -23.38 2.65
C ASN A 242 4.84 -23.35 1.26
N LYS A 243 3.77 -24.12 1.03
CA LYS A 243 3.05 -24.16 -0.26
C LYS A 243 2.47 -22.79 -0.61
N GLN A 244 1.85 -22.10 0.34
CA GLN A 244 1.29 -20.76 0.09
C GLN A 244 2.37 -19.72 -0.14
N LEU A 245 3.47 -19.75 0.63
CA LEU A 245 4.61 -18.86 0.39
C LEU A 245 5.18 -19.06 -1.01
N ASN A 246 5.47 -20.30 -1.42
CA ASN A 246 6.00 -20.56 -2.77
C ASN A 246 5.04 -20.09 -3.86
N ARG A 247 3.73 -20.31 -3.71
CA ARG A 247 2.71 -19.80 -4.64
C ARG A 247 2.72 -18.28 -4.75
N ALA A 248 2.96 -17.56 -3.66
CA ALA A 248 3.01 -16.10 -3.66
C ALA A 248 4.30 -15.56 -4.26
N PHE A 249 5.44 -16.19 -4.01
CA PHE A 249 6.75 -15.72 -4.49
C PHE A 249 7.06 -16.13 -5.94
N GLN A 250 6.58 -17.28 -6.40
CA GLN A 250 6.88 -17.83 -7.72
C GLN A 250 6.64 -16.84 -8.89
N PRO A 251 5.47 -16.15 -9.01
CA PRO A 251 5.21 -15.29 -10.15
C PRO A 251 5.79 -13.88 -10.04
N VAL A 252 6.45 -13.52 -8.93
CA VAL A 252 6.86 -12.13 -8.64
C VAL A 252 7.76 -11.55 -9.72
N ILE A 253 8.75 -12.29 -10.21
CA ILE A 253 9.66 -11.82 -11.26
C ILE A 253 8.91 -11.55 -12.57
N GLU A 254 7.97 -12.41 -12.94
CA GLU A 254 7.17 -12.23 -14.15
C GLU A 254 6.27 -11.00 -14.02
N ILE A 255 5.62 -10.82 -12.87
CA ILE A 255 4.81 -9.63 -12.57
C ILE A 255 5.65 -8.37 -12.65
N LEU A 256 6.85 -8.34 -12.05
CA LEU A 256 7.74 -7.19 -12.12
C LEU A 256 8.12 -6.84 -13.57
N LYS A 257 8.42 -7.84 -14.40
CA LYS A 257 8.73 -7.61 -15.83
C LYS A 257 7.54 -7.08 -16.62
N ARG A 258 6.32 -7.56 -16.31
CA ARG A 258 5.11 -7.20 -17.07
C ARG A 258 4.45 -5.91 -16.59
N ARG A 259 4.47 -5.66 -15.28
CA ARG A 259 3.67 -4.62 -14.60
C ARG A 259 4.53 -3.51 -13.99
N SER A 260 5.80 -3.41 -14.35
CA SER A 260 6.65 -2.30 -13.96
C SER A 260 7.69 -1.95 -15.02
N THR A 261 8.32 -0.78 -14.89
CA THR A 261 9.41 -0.34 -15.76
C THR A 261 10.80 -0.68 -15.20
N ILE A 262 10.92 -1.33 -14.03
CA ILE A 262 12.22 -1.46 -13.35
C ILE A 262 13.26 -2.23 -14.17
N PHE A 263 12.85 -3.22 -14.97
CA PHE A 263 13.76 -4.00 -15.81
C PHE A 263 14.22 -3.22 -17.07
N GLU A 264 13.50 -2.16 -17.45
CA GLU A 264 13.86 -1.23 -18.52
C GLU A 264 14.72 -0.07 -17.98
N ASP A 265 14.40 0.35 -16.75
CA ASP A 265 15.00 1.50 -16.08
C ASP A 265 16.34 1.16 -15.40
N LEU A 266 16.61 -0.10 -15.06
CA LEU A 266 17.77 -0.52 -14.28
C LEU A 266 18.66 -1.47 -15.07
N ILE A 267 19.93 -1.09 -15.26
CA ILE A 267 20.93 -1.89 -15.95
C ILE A 267 21.37 -3.04 -15.05
N ASP A 268 21.40 -4.25 -15.59
CA ASP A 268 21.82 -5.48 -14.91
C ASP A 268 21.07 -5.74 -13.59
N LEU A 269 19.77 -5.44 -13.56
CA LEU A 269 18.93 -5.75 -12.41
C LEU A 269 18.92 -7.27 -12.12
N ARG A 270 19.32 -7.64 -10.91
CA ARG A 270 19.24 -8.99 -10.36
C ARG A 270 18.48 -8.95 -9.05
N ILE A 271 17.53 -9.86 -8.92
CA ILE A 271 16.77 -10.10 -7.69
C ILE A 271 16.99 -11.56 -7.33
N GLN A 272 17.70 -11.80 -6.23
CA GLN A 272 18.02 -13.14 -5.74
C GLN A 272 17.12 -13.47 -4.57
N PHE A 273 16.21 -14.42 -4.79
CA PHE A 273 15.38 -14.96 -3.72
C PHE A 273 16.13 -16.07 -2.99
N PRO A 274 16.12 -16.08 -1.65
CA PRO A 274 16.58 -17.24 -0.90
C PRO A 274 15.58 -18.38 -1.06
N LYS A 275 15.91 -19.55 -0.49
CA LYS A 275 14.95 -20.65 -0.39
C LYS A 275 13.74 -20.22 0.44
N ILE A 276 12.58 -20.10 -0.21
CA ILE A 276 11.35 -19.63 0.43
C ILE A 276 10.79 -20.74 1.34
N LYS A 277 10.99 -20.59 2.65
CA LYS A 277 10.53 -21.53 3.68
C LYS A 277 10.12 -20.83 4.97
N PHE A 278 9.05 -21.33 5.59
CA PHE A 278 8.59 -20.94 6.91
C PHE A 278 9.66 -21.11 7.99
N SER A 279 10.49 -22.15 7.91
CA SER A 279 11.56 -22.40 8.87
C SER A 279 12.76 -21.43 8.73
N ASN A 280 12.75 -20.52 7.75
CA ASN A 280 13.87 -19.62 7.48
C ASN A 280 13.37 -18.23 7.02
N LEU A 281 12.48 -17.61 7.81
CA LEU A 281 11.93 -16.29 7.48
C LEU A 281 12.96 -15.16 7.61
N ASP A 282 14.06 -15.37 8.34
CA ASP A 282 15.13 -14.37 8.44
C ASP A 282 16.03 -14.35 7.20
N ALA A 283 15.85 -15.29 6.26
CA ALA A 283 16.55 -15.26 4.98
C ALA A 283 16.28 -13.97 4.21
N VAL A 284 17.29 -13.50 3.50
CA VAL A 284 17.30 -12.17 2.87
C VAL A 284 17.16 -12.27 1.36
N ILE A 285 16.23 -11.51 0.80
CA ILE A 285 16.17 -11.22 -0.64
C ILE A 285 17.20 -10.14 -0.94
N GLN A 286 18.09 -10.41 -1.89
CA GLN A 286 19.10 -9.46 -2.33
C GLN A 286 18.73 -8.89 -3.70
N ILE A 287 18.84 -7.58 -3.84
CA ILE A 287 18.61 -6.85 -5.09
C ILE A 287 19.87 -6.08 -5.43
N SER A 288 20.32 -6.18 -6.68
CA SER A 288 21.48 -5.43 -7.18
C SER A 288 21.24 -4.94 -8.60
N TYR A 289 21.77 -3.77 -8.94
CA TYR A 289 21.76 -3.20 -10.29
C TYR A 289 22.99 -2.31 -10.48
N LYS A 290 23.44 -2.06 -11.72
CA LYS A 290 24.66 -1.26 -11.96
C LYS A 290 24.40 0.25 -11.98
N ALA A 291 23.31 0.66 -12.63
CA ALA A 291 22.97 2.06 -12.81
C ALA A 291 21.52 2.17 -13.32
N PHE A 292 20.98 3.40 -13.30
CA PHE A 292 19.78 3.72 -14.07
C PHE A 292 20.11 3.82 -15.56
N SER A 293 19.21 3.34 -16.42
CA SER A 293 19.39 3.38 -17.87
C SER A 293 19.35 4.83 -18.39
N LYS A 294 20.11 5.10 -19.47
CA LYS A 294 20.16 6.43 -20.11
C LYS A 294 18.79 6.96 -20.55
N ASN A 295 17.81 6.06 -20.78
CA ASN A 295 16.45 6.42 -21.13
C ASN A 295 15.66 7.06 -19.97
N LYS A 296 16.04 6.77 -18.72
CA LYS A 296 15.44 7.41 -17.54
C LYS A 296 16.03 8.79 -17.28
N LEU A 297 17.34 8.98 -17.48
CA LEU A 297 18.03 10.26 -17.32
C LEU A 297 17.57 11.37 -18.28
N ARG A 298 16.85 11.02 -19.37
CA ARG A 298 16.26 11.98 -20.32
C ARG A 298 14.79 12.30 -20.03
N ARG A 299 14.14 11.59 -19.11
CA ARG A 299 12.70 11.71 -18.78
C ARG A 299 12.44 12.40 -17.44
N GLU A 300 13.51 12.76 -16.72
CA GLU A 300 13.51 13.51 -15.45
C GLU A 300 14.19 14.86 -15.67
#